data_AF-A0A3A8FB96-F1
#
_entry.id   AF-A0A3A8FB96-F1
#
_cell.length_a   1.000
_cell.length_b   1.000
_cell.length_c   1.000
_cell.angle_alpha   90.00
_cell.angle_beta   90.00
_cell.angle_gamma   90.00
#
_symmetry.space_group_name_H-M   'P 1'
#
loop_
_entity.id
_entity.type
_entity.pdbx_description
1 polymer ?
#
loop_
_entity_poly.entity_id
_entity_poly.type
_entity_poly.pdbx_seq_one_letter_code
_entity_poly.pdbx_strand_id
1 'polypeptide(L)'
;MCHFDLSDVIAAHRTSSNHREILSESEKCGCFYCLNIFAYQSINEWWDDETTAVCPNCGIDSVIGSASGFPITPEFLKAMQEYCFNLSDK
;
A
#
# COMPACT_ATOMS: atom_id res chain seq x y z
N MET A 1 3.95 -22.09 -0.36
CA MET A 1 4.50 -20.80 -0.82
C MET A 1 3.47 -20.18 -1.72
N CYS A 2 2.76 -19.16 -1.24
CA CYS A 2 1.84 -18.39 -2.07
C CYS A 2 2.71 -17.49 -2.96
N HIS A 3 2.99 -17.95 -4.18
CA HIS A 3 3.50 -17.06 -5.22
C HIS A 3 2.35 -16.13 -5.60
N PHE A 4 2.39 -14.89 -5.14
CA PHE A 4 1.57 -13.85 -5.73
C PHE A 4 2.03 -13.62 -7.17
N ASP A 5 1.11 -13.41 -8.09
CA ASP A 5 1.47 -13.09 -9.47
C ASP A 5 2.06 -11.67 -9.49
N LEU A 6 3.12 -11.48 -10.29
CA LEU A 6 3.67 -10.15 -10.58
C LEU A 6 2.57 -9.22 -11.12
N SER A 7 1.60 -9.77 -11.84
CA SER A 7 0.44 -9.01 -12.32
C SER A 7 -0.40 -8.42 -11.18
N ASP A 8 -0.61 -9.17 -10.09
CA ASP A 8 -1.33 -8.70 -8.89
C ASP A 8 -0.56 -7.58 -8.20
N VAL A 9 0.77 -7.73 -8.06
CA VAL A 9 1.64 -6.72 -7.45
C VAL A 9 1.63 -5.42 -8.25
N ILE A 10 1.71 -5.51 -9.58
CA ILE A 10 1.63 -4.35 -10.48
C ILE A 10 0.26 -3.68 -10.37
N ALA A 11 -0.82 -4.47 -10.32
CA ALA A 11 -2.17 -3.95 -10.21
C ALA A 11 -2.41 -3.26 -8.85
N ALA A 12 -1.91 -3.84 -7.75
CA ALA A 12 -1.98 -3.24 -6.43
C ALA A 12 -1.16 -1.96 -6.31
N HIS A 13 0.03 -1.89 -6.93
CA HIS A 13 0.82 -0.66 -6.94
C HIS A 13 0.05 0.52 -7.57
N ARG A 14 -0.76 0.27 -8.60
CA ARG A 14 -1.59 1.33 -9.22
C ARG A 14 -2.64 1.90 -8.27
N THR A 15 -3.04 1.14 -7.26
CA THR A 15 -3.99 1.60 -6.24
C THR A 15 -3.30 2.31 -5.08
N SER A 16 -2.01 2.67 -5.20
CA SER A 16 -1.26 3.40 -4.17
C SER A 16 -1.08 4.90 -4.47
N SER A 17 -1.64 5.41 -5.58
CA SER A 17 -1.62 6.84 -5.95
C SER A 17 -3.02 7.37 -6.29
N ASN A 18 -3.35 8.59 -5.89
CA ASN A 18 -4.65 9.26 -6.12
C ASN A 18 -5.90 8.45 -5.71
N HIS A 19 -5.93 7.90 -4.49
CA HIS A 19 -6.87 6.82 -4.13
C HIS A 19 -7.58 7.02 -2.79
N ARG A 20 -7.70 8.26 -2.32
CA ARG A 20 -8.40 8.56 -1.04
C ARG A 20 -9.79 7.94 -0.96
N GLU A 21 -10.55 7.91 -2.05
CA GLU A 21 -11.88 7.28 -2.10
C GLU A 21 -11.78 5.79 -1.74
N ILE A 22 -10.89 5.03 -2.39
CA ILE A 22 -10.68 3.61 -2.12
C ILE A 22 -10.18 3.38 -0.68
N LEU A 23 -9.26 4.21 -0.19
CA LEU A 23 -8.81 4.09 1.20
C LEU A 23 -9.93 4.34 2.19
N SER A 24 -10.83 5.29 1.92
CA SER A 24 -11.95 5.61 2.82
C SER A 24 -12.94 4.47 2.99
N GLU A 25 -13.00 3.56 2.03
CA GLU A 25 -13.82 2.33 2.08
C GLU A 25 -13.07 1.16 2.73
N SER A 26 -11.81 1.34 3.11
CA SER A 26 -10.96 0.28 3.65
C SER A 26 -11.04 0.22 5.17
N GLU A 27 -11.25 -0.98 5.71
CA GLU A 27 -11.12 -1.23 7.16
C GLU A 27 -9.65 -1.19 7.58
N LYS A 28 -8.78 -1.79 6.77
CA LYS A 28 -7.33 -1.89 7.02
C LYS A 28 -6.54 -1.39 5.83
N CYS A 29 -5.40 -0.79 6.14
CA CYS A 29 -4.40 -0.31 5.21
C CYS A 29 -3.05 -0.99 5.49
N GLY A 30 -2.19 -1.03 4.49
CA GLY A 30 -0.85 -1.56 4.59
C GLY A 30 0.15 -0.66 3.90
N CYS A 31 1.30 -0.43 4.54
CA CYS A 31 2.43 0.23 3.90
C CYS A 31 3.38 -0.83 3.31
N PHE A 32 3.56 -0.85 2.00
CA PHE A 32 4.45 -1.82 1.36
C PHE A 32 5.94 -1.43 1.43
N TYR A 33 6.29 -0.30 2.06
CA TYR A 33 7.68 0.04 2.35
C TYR A 33 8.12 -0.43 3.74
N CYS A 34 7.38 -0.08 4.81
CA CYS A 34 7.74 -0.51 6.17
C CYS A 34 7.02 -1.79 6.62
N LEU A 35 6.14 -2.34 5.78
CA LEU A 35 5.34 -3.56 6.00
C LEU A 35 4.34 -3.45 7.17
N ASN A 36 4.09 -2.24 7.68
CA ASN A 36 3.14 -2.03 8.75
C ASN A 36 1.69 -2.12 8.25
N ILE A 37 0.83 -2.80 9.00
CA ILE A 37 -0.63 -2.88 8.77
C ILE A 37 -1.33 -2.08 9.86
N PHE A 38 -2.27 -1.22 9.48
CA PHE A 38 -2.94 -0.29 10.38
C PHE A 38 -4.37 -0.03 9.94
N ALA A 39 -5.20 0.53 10.82
CA ALA A 39 -6.57 0.92 10.48
C ALA A 39 -6.55 2.18 9.60
N TYR A 40 -7.52 2.33 8.69
CA TYR A 40 -7.64 3.54 7.87
C TYR A 40 -7.64 4.83 8.72
N GLN A 41 -8.30 4.79 9.89
CA GLN A 41 -8.41 5.93 10.80
C GLN A 41 -7.07 6.39 11.40
N SER A 42 -6.01 5.57 11.28
CA SER A 42 -4.67 5.97 11.68
C SER A 42 -4.00 6.93 10.69
N ILE A 43 -4.54 7.08 9.47
CA ILE A 43 -4.02 8.03 8.47
C ILE A 43 -4.43 9.44 8.89
N ASN A 44 -3.45 10.25 9.27
CA ASN A 44 -3.65 11.62 9.75
C ASN A 44 -2.97 12.68 8.86
N GLU A 45 -2.22 12.26 7.84
CA GLU A 45 -1.51 13.13 6.92
C GLU A 45 -1.76 12.68 5.47
N TRP A 46 -1.98 13.67 4.61
CA TRP A 46 -2.26 13.49 3.20
C TRP A 46 -1.48 14.52 2.38
N TRP A 47 -0.90 14.08 1.26
CA TRP A 47 -0.22 14.92 0.28
C TRP A 47 -1.06 15.03 -1.00
N ASP A 48 -0.59 15.84 -1.96
CA ASP A 48 -1.22 16.07 -3.26
C ASP A 48 -2.71 16.42 -3.17
N ASP A 49 -3.03 17.58 -2.58
CA ASP A 49 -4.41 18.05 -2.41
C ASP A 49 -5.33 17.04 -1.69
N GLU A 50 -4.80 16.42 -0.64
CA GLU A 50 -5.45 15.38 0.15
C GLU A 50 -5.79 14.09 -0.62
N THR A 51 -5.04 13.72 -1.65
CA THR A 51 -5.33 12.50 -2.44
C THR A 51 -4.37 11.34 -2.19
N THR A 52 -3.19 11.64 -1.64
CA THR A 52 -2.12 10.67 -1.39
C THR A 52 -1.95 10.46 0.11
N ALA A 53 -2.23 9.26 0.61
CA ALA A 53 -2.10 8.96 2.04
C ALA A 53 -0.64 8.79 2.45
N VAL A 54 -0.26 9.39 3.57
CA VAL A 54 1.06 9.19 4.19
C VAL A 54 0.97 8.09 5.25
N CYS A 55 1.90 7.15 5.22
CA CYS A 55 1.97 6.09 6.21
C CYS A 55 2.26 6.67 7.61
N PRO A 56 1.39 6.44 8.62
CA PRO A 56 1.56 7.02 9.96
C PRO A 56 2.76 6.46 10.73
N ASN A 57 3.37 5.36 10.24
CA ASN A 57 4.51 4.73 10.89
C ASN A 57 5.87 5.19 10.34
N CYS A 58 5.97 5.48 9.04
CA CYS A 58 7.26 5.78 8.40
C CYS A 58 7.28 7.08 7.58
N GLY A 59 6.15 7.74 7.40
CA GLY A 59 6.09 9.06 6.75
C GLY A 59 6.23 9.03 5.23
N ILE A 60 5.98 7.90 4.57
CA ILE A 60 5.99 7.82 3.10
C ILE A 60 4.64 7.37 2.53
N ASP A 61 4.45 7.60 1.24
CA ASP A 61 3.23 7.45 0.44
C ASP A 61 3.01 6.05 -0.17
N SER A 62 3.57 5.00 0.42
CA SER A 62 3.47 3.62 -0.09
C SER A 62 2.33 2.83 0.54
N VAL A 63 1.12 3.38 0.52
CA VAL A 63 -0.06 2.83 1.23
C VAL A 63 -1.07 2.22 0.25
N ILE A 64 -1.62 1.04 0.57
CA ILE A 64 -2.80 0.45 -0.07
C ILE A 64 -3.86 0.08 0.98
N GLY A 65 -5.13 0.03 0.58
CA GLY A 65 -6.27 -0.29 1.47
C GLY A 65 -7.01 -1.56 1.06
N SER A 66 -7.68 -2.23 1.99
CA SER A 66 -8.42 -3.48 1.74
C SER A 66 -9.54 -3.36 0.70
N ALA A 67 -10.07 -2.17 0.45
CA ALA A 67 -11.07 -1.94 -0.60
C ALA A 67 -10.46 -1.94 -2.01
N SER A 68 -9.13 -1.96 -2.15
CA SER A 68 -8.46 -2.08 -3.45
C SER A 68 -8.65 -3.45 -4.12
N GLY A 69 -9.26 -4.41 -3.43
CA GLY A 69 -9.42 -5.78 -3.88
C GLY A 69 -8.17 -6.65 -3.68
N PHE A 70 -7.13 -6.13 -3.03
CA PHE A 70 -5.87 -6.84 -2.80
C PHE A 70 -5.67 -7.24 -1.32
N PRO A 71 -4.96 -8.34 -1.04
CA PRO A 71 -4.72 -8.78 0.33
C PRO A 71 -3.84 -7.77 1.10
N ILE A 72 -4.35 -7.25 2.22
CA ILE A 72 -3.52 -6.54 3.20
C ILE A 72 -2.97 -7.57 4.20
N THR A 73 -1.87 -8.24 3.80
CA THR A 73 -1.12 -9.20 4.62
C THR A 73 0.40 -8.94 4.52
N PRO A 74 1.20 -9.36 5.51
CA PRO A 74 2.65 -9.17 5.47
C PRO A 74 3.31 -9.76 4.22
N GLU A 75 2.85 -10.91 3.75
CA GLU A 75 3.42 -11.60 2.58
C GLU A 75 3.14 -10.82 1.29
N PHE A 76 1.94 -10.26 1.12
CA PHE A 76 1.60 -9.48 -0.05
C PHE A 76 2.32 -8.13 -0.06
N LEU A 77 2.35 -7.45 1.08
CA LEU A 77 3.11 -6.20 1.23
C LEU A 77 4.61 -6.43 0.99
N LYS A 78 5.14 -7.59 1.37
CA LYS A 78 6.54 -7.96 1.08
C LYS A 78 6.78 -8.16 -0.41
N ALA A 79 5.86 -8.81 -1.12
CA ALA A 79 5.94 -8.95 -2.58
C ALA A 79 5.90 -7.59 -3.29
N MET A 80 5.05 -6.66 -2.83
CA MET A 80 5.04 -5.28 -3.30
C MET A 80 6.34 -4.54 -3.00
N GLN A 81 6.88 -4.68 -1.78
CA GLN A 81 8.17 -4.09 -1.39
C GLN A 81 9.29 -4.55 -2.34
N GLU A 82 9.37 -5.85 -2.59
CA GLU A 82 10.38 -6.45 -3.45
C GLU A 82 10.29 -5.94 -4.89
N TYR A 83 9.08 -5.80 -5.43
CA TYR A 83 8.86 -5.24 -6.75
C TYR A 83 9.18 -3.74 -6.84
N CYS A 84 8.66 -2.94 -5.90
CA CYS A 84 8.74 -1.48 -5.98
C CYS A 84 10.10 -0.90 -5.54
N PHE A 85 10.80 -1.57 -4.63
CA PHE A 85 11.99 -0.99 -3.97
C PHE A 85 13.26 -1.85 -4.09
N ASN A 86 13.16 -3.16 -4.37
CA ASN A 86 14.36 -4.02 -4.49
C ASN A 86 14.81 -4.25 -5.95
N LEU A 87 14.18 -3.64 -6.94
CA LEU A 87 14.63 -3.67 -8.34
C LEU A 87 15.66 -2.58 -8.68
N SER A 88 16.18 -1.83 -7.70
CA SER A 88 17.26 -0.85 -7.91
C SER A 88 18.68 -1.43 -7.87
N ASP A 89 18.85 -2.75 -7.81
CA ASP A 89 20.14 -3.42 -8.02
C ASP A 89 20.05 -4.43 -9.17
N LYS A 90 20.08 -3.96 -10.42
CA LYS A 90 20.63 -4.66 -11.60
C LYS A 90 20.73 -3.78 -12.84
#